data_AF-A0A8S0HF14-F1
#
_entry.id   AF-A0A8S0HF14-F1
#
_cell.length_a   1.000
_cell.length_b   1.000
_cell.length_c   1.000
_cell.angle_alpha   90.00
_cell.angle_beta   90.00
_cell.angle_gamma   90.00
#
_symmetry.space_group_name_H-M   'P 1'
#
loop_
_entity.id
_entity.type
_entity.pdbx_description
1 polymer ?
#
loop_
_entity_poly.entity_id
_entity_poly.type
_entity_poly.pdbx_seq_one_letter_code
_entity_poly.pdbx_strand_id
1 'polypeptide(L)'
;MDASVLVRYELALRAPEKHWEQWLDGQRDKIRRALAVLEAEAIAELASHFDIAAISVACALGYLDFRHPDLEWRQDHPQLAAWYFEISQRPSMLATRPPV
;
A
#
# COMPACT_ATOMS: atom_id res chain seq x y z
N MET A 1 -6.26 -1.14 2.45
CA MET A 1 -5.70 -0.89 3.78
C MET A 1 -5.95 -2.07 4.74
N ASP A 2 -7.18 -2.55 4.88
CA ASP A 2 -7.52 -3.54 5.91
C ASP A 2 -6.71 -4.84 5.81
N ALA A 3 -6.55 -5.39 4.60
CA ALA A 3 -5.75 -6.59 4.37
C ALA A 3 -4.28 -6.42 4.83
N SER A 4 -3.66 -5.26 4.61
CA SER A 4 -2.29 -5.00 5.08
C SER A 4 -2.21 -4.89 6.60
N VAL A 5 -3.26 -4.40 7.27
CA VAL A 5 -3.30 -4.39 8.74
C VAL A 5 -3.43 -5.83 9.28
N LEU A 6 -4.26 -6.66 8.66
CA LEU A 6 -4.41 -8.07 9.05
C LEU A 6 -3.11 -8.86 8.86
N VAL A 7 -2.39 -8.66 7.75
CA VAL A 7 -1.05 -9.25 7.55
C VAL A 7 -0.11 -8.80 8.66
N ARG A 8 -0.12 -7.50 9.00
CA ARG A 8 0.75 -6.98 10.06
C ARG A 8 0.41 -7.62 11.41
N TYR A 9 -0.86 -7.75 11.77
CA TYR A 9 -1.24 -8.36 13.05
C TYR A 9 -0.81 -9.81 13.16
N GLU A 10 -1.05 -10.61 12.11
CA GLU A 10 -0.62 -12.00 12.10
C GLU A 10 0.91 -12.09 12.28
N LEU A 11 1.69 -11.33 11.49
CA LEU A 11 3.15 -11.39 11.55
C LEU A 11 3.77 -10.80 12.83
N ALA A 12 3.14 -9.78 13.42
CA ALA A 12 3.72 -9.00 14.52
C ALA A 12 3.32 -9.47 15.91
N LEU A 13 2.07 -9.90 16.05
CA LEU A 13 1.44 -10.13 17.35
C LEU A 13 1.31 -11.61 17.65
N ARG A 14 1.22 -12.44 16.61
CA ARG A 14 1.08 -13.88 16.74
C ARG A 14 2.46 -14.53 16.69
N ALA A 15 2.66 -15.54 17.53
CA ALA A 15 3.90 -16.33 17.50
C ALA A 15 4.05 -17.04 16.14
N PRO A 16 5.27 -17.11 15.56
CA PRO A 16 5.49 -17.64 14.20
C PRO A 16 4.90 -19.03 13.97
N GLU A 17 4.98 -19.92 14.95
CA GLU A 17 4.44 -21.28 14.88
C GLU A 17 2.92 -21.35 14.81
N LYS A 18 2.23 -20.22 15.03
CA LYS A 18 0.77 -20.09 14.92
C LYS A 18 0.34 -19.33 13.67
N HIS A 19 1.28 -18.88 12.84
CA HIS A 19 0.96 -18.18 11.60
C HIS A 19 0.23 -19.11 10.64
N TRP A 20 -0.86 -18.61 10.06
CA TRP A 20 -1.56 -19.34 9.01
C TRP A 20 -1.16 -18.83 7.62
N GLU A 21 -0.22 -19.53 6.98
CA GLU A 21 0.35 -19.12 5.68
C GLU A 21 -0.72 -18.90 4.60
N GLN A 22 -1.65 -19.85 4.43
CA GLN A 22 -2.71 -19.73 3.43
C GLN A 22 -3.60 -18.50 3.67
N TRP A 23 -3.83 -18.11 4.92
CA TRP A 23 -4.57 -16.89 5.23
C TRP A 23 -3.76 -15.64 4.90
N LEU A 24 -2.47 -15.62 5.26
CA LEU A 24 -1.56 -14.52 4.91
C LEU A 24 -1.53 -14.31 3.40
N ASP A 25 -1.38 -15.38 2.63
CA ASP A 25 -1.35 -15.31 1.16
C ASP A 25 -2.67 -14.79 0.61
N GLY A 26 -3.80 -15.24 1.14
CA GLY A 26 -5.11 -14.70 0.79
C GLY A 26 -5.24 -13.19 1.03
N GLN A 27 -4.64 -12.66 2.11
CA GLN A 27 -4.61 -11.21 2.36
C GLN A 27 -3.64 -10.48 1.42
N ARG A 28 -2.44 -11.03 1.19
CA ARG A 28 -1.47 -10.48 0.24
C ARG A 28 -2.03 -10.41 -1.18
N ASP A 29 -2.78 -11.42 -1.60
CA ASP A 29 -3.41 -11.45 -2.92
C ASP A 29 -4.52 -10.41 -3.07
N LYS A 30 -5.24 -10.07 -1.99
CA LYS A 30 -6.17 -8.93 -2.01
C LYS A 30 -5.43 -7.62 -2.23
N ILE A 31 -4.28 -7.43 -1.58
CA ILE A 31 -3.43 -6.25 -1.77
C ILE A 31 -2.94 -6.17 -3.22
N ARG A 32 -2.37 -7.26 -3.75
CA ARG A 32 -1.86 -7.34 -5.13
C ARG A 32 -2.95 -7.05 -6.16
N ARG A 33 -4.14 -7.66 -6.05
CA ARG A 33 -5.25 -7.39 -6.98
C ARG A 33 -5.72 -5.94 -6.91
N ALA A 34 -5.76 -5.34 -5.72
CA ALA A 34 -6.13 -3.93 -5.58
C ALA A 34 -5.10 -3.01 -6.24
N LEU A 35 -3.79 -3.29 -6.06
CA LEU A 35 -2.72 -2.55 -6.73
C LEU A 35 -2.80 -2.67 -8.26
N ALA A 36 -3.08 -3.86 -8.77
CA ALA A 36 -3.25 -4.10 -10.20
C ALA A 36 -4.39 -3.26 -10.81
N VAL A 37 -5.52 -3.13 -10.11
CA VAL A 37 -6.64 -2.27 -10.54
C VAL A 37 -6.23 -0.79 -10.50
N LEU A 38 -5.54 -0.35 -9.45
CA LEU A 38 -5.08 1.05 -9.36
C LEU A 38 -4.13 1.42 -10.50
N GLU A 39 -3.22 0.52 -10.85
CA GLU A 39 -2.31 0.67 -11.99
C GLU A 39 -3.05 0.73 -13.33
N ALA A 40 -3.97 -0.22 -13.56
CA ALA A 40 -4.62 -0.36 -14.87
C ALA A 40 -5.71 0.68 -15.13
N GLU A 41 -6.43 1.12 -14.09
CA GLU A 41 -7.70 1.83 -14.27
C GLU A 41 -7.73 3.21 -13.60
N ALA A 42 -7.01 3.41 -12.49
CA ALA A 42 -7.24 4.57 -11.61
C ALA A 42 -6.24 5.72 -11.78
N ILE A 43 -5.14 5.55 -12.52
CA ILE A 43 -4.04 6.54 -12.58
C ILE A 43 -4.52 7.93 -13.03
N ALA A 44 -5.33 8.00 -14.09
CA ALA A 44 -5.82 9.28 -14.59
C ALA A 44 -6.73 10.00 -13.58
N GLU A 45 -7.57 9.24 -12.88
CA GLU A 45 -8.46 9.77 -11.85
C GLU A 45 -7.66 10.25 -10.63
N LEU A 46 -6.72 9.44 -10.14
CA LEU A 46 -5.84 9.76 -9.01
C LEU A 46 -4.91 10.94 -9.29
N ALA A 47 -4.51 11.14 -10.54
CA ALA A 47 -3.68 12.27 -10.95
C ALA A 47 -4.49 13.56 -11.17
N SER A 48 -5.81 13.47 -11.35
CA SER A 48 -6.65 14.63 -11.67
C SER A 48 -6.73 15.64 -10.52
N HIS A 49 -6.93 15.15 -9.29
CA HIS A 49 -7.06 15.96 -8.09
C HIS A 49 -6.51 15.21 -6.88
N PHE A 50 -5.88 15.95 -5.95
CA PHE A 50 -5.44 15.38 -4.68
C PHE A 50 -6.56 15.42 -3.64
N ASP A 51 -7.58 14.60 -3.85
CA ASP A 51 -8.80 14.51 -3.05
C ASP A 51 -8.82 13.27 -2.15
N ILE A 52 -10.00 12.87 -1.68
CA ILE A 52 -10.16 11.69 -0.80
C ILE A 52 -9.64 10.40 -1.43
N ALA A 53 -9.78 10.20 -2.75
CA ALA A 53 -9.28 9.00 -3.42
C ALA A 53 -7.74 8.99 -3.41
N ALA A 54 -7.14 10.10 -3.86
CA ALA A 54 -5.69 10.26 -3.91
C ALA A 54 -5.05 10.17 -2.52
N ILE A 55 -5.61 10.83 -1.51
CA ILE A 55 -5.13 10.79 -0.13
C ILE A 55 -5.18 9.35 0.41
N SER A 56 -6.31 8.66 0.21
CA SER A 56 -6.49 7.30 0.72
C SER A 56 -5.49 6.32 0.10
N VAL A 57 -5.30 6.38 -1.22
CA VAL A 57 -4.33 5.53 -1.93
C VAL A 57 -2.91 5.87 -1.51
N ALA A 58 -2.55 7.15 -1.43
CA ALA A 58 -1.23 7.59 -1.00
C ALA A 58 -0.87 7.07 0.41
N CYS A 59 -1.79 7.19 1.36
CA CYS A 59 -1.58 6.65 2.71
C CYS A 59 -1.46 5.11 2.71
N ALA A 60 -2.25 4.41 1.89
CA ALA A 60 -2.16 2.97 1.78
C ALA A 60 -0.80 2.52 1.22
N LEU A 61 -0.30 3.15 0.17
CA LEU A 61 1.02 2.85 -0.41
C LEU A 61 2.16 3.16 0.57
N GLY A 62 2.09 4.30 1.26
CA GLY A 62 3.07 4.62 2.31
C GLY A 62 3.05 3.63 3.47
N TYR A 63 1.90 3.04 3.79
CA TYR A 63 1.83 1.98 4.79
C TYR A 63 2.42 0.65 4.30
N LEU A 64 2.26 0.32 3.02
CA LEU A 64 2.93 -0.84 2.42
C LEU A 64 4.45 -0.68 2.48
N ASP A 65 4.98 0.49 2.12
CA ASP A 65 6.43 0.78 2.23
C ASP A 65 6.95 0.60 3.66
N PHE A 66 6.16 1.03 4.65
CA PHE A 66 6.56 1.01 6.04
C PHE A 66 6.47 -0.38 6.69
N ARG A 67 5.44 -1.16 6.38
CA ARG A 67 5.13 -2.41 7.10
C ARG A 67 5.28 -3.68 6.28
N HIS A 68 5.29 -3.57 4.96
CA HIS A 68 5.35 -4.69 4.02
C HIS A 68 6.31 -4.39 2.86
N PRO A 69 7.56 -3.97 3.14
CA PRO A 69 8.52 -3.66 2.08
C PRO A 69 8.83 -4.89 1.19
N ASP A 70 8.66 -6.10 1.72
CA ASP A 70 8.80 -7.38 1.03
C ASP A 70 7.79 -7.59 -0.11
N LEU A 71 6.69 -6.83 -0.15
CA LEU A 71 5.76 -6.88 -1.28
C LEU A 71 6.29 -6.17 -2.52
N GLU A 72 7.32 -5.32 -2.38
CA GLU A 72 8.04 -4.66 -3.48
C GLU A 72 7.11 -4.07 -4.56
N TRP A 73 5.98 -3.50 -4.13
CA TRP A 73 4.83 -3.23 -5.00
C TRP A 73 5.12 -2.36 -6.23
N ARG A 74 6.21 -1.60 -6.24
CA ARG A 74 6.60 -0.77 -7.39
C ARG A 74 7.05 -1.58 -8.60
N GLN A 75 7.48 -2.84 -8.44
CA GLN A 75 8.01 -3.66 -9.54
C GLN A 75 6.97 -3.91 -10.63
N ASP A 76 5.74 -4.21 -10.22
CA ASP A 76 4.64 -4.56 -11.13
C ASP A 76 3.70 -3.38 -11.45
N HIS A 77 3.89 -2.23 -10.80
CA HIS A 77 2.96 -1.08 -10.88
C HIS A 77 3.71 0.25 -11.16
N PRO A 78 4.39 0.40 -12.31
CA PRO A 78 5.26 1.54 -12.60
C PRO A 78 4.53 2.89 -12.68
N GLN A 79 3.29 2.94 -13.19
CA GLN A 79 2.53 4.19 -13.28
C GLN A 79 2.12 4.67 -11.89
N LEU A 80 1.66 3.75 -11.04
CA LEU A 80 1.31 4.02 -9.65
C LEU A 80 2.54 4.42 -8.84
N ALA A 81 3.69 3.80 -9.11
CA ALA A 81 4.96 4.16 -8.48
C ALA A 81 5.38 5.60 -8.84
N ALA A 82 5.27 5.98 -10.11
CA ALA A 82 5.58 7.34 -10.58
C ALA A 82 4.62 8.37 -9.95
N TRP A 83 3.32 8.10 -9.99
CA TRP A 83 2.32 8.95 -9.33
C TRP A 83 2.60 9.12 -7.83
N TYR A 84 2.90 8.03 -7.13
CA TYR A 84 3.20 8.08 -5.70
C TYR A 84 4.47 8.89 -5.40
N PHE A 85 5.51 8.74 -6.23
CA PHE A 85 6.73 9.53 -6.10
C PHE A 85 6.42 11.03 -6.14
N GLU A 86 5.62 11.50 -7.10
CA GLU A 86 5.25 12.91 -7.21
C GLU A 86 4.43 13.40 -6.01
N ILE A 87 3.35 12.70 -5.65
CA ILE A 87 2.47 13.14 -4.56
C ILE A 87 3.14 13.05 -3.19
N SER A 88 4.14 12.18 -3.02
CA SER A 88 4.88 12.03 -1.76
C SER A 88 5.71 13.26 -1.39
N GLN A 89 6.01 14.12 -2.39
CA GLN A 89 6.73 15.38 -2.18
C GLN A 89 5.84 16.51 -1.63
N ARG A 90 4.52 16.31 -1.58
CA ARG A 90 3.60 17.33 -1.03
C ARG A 90 3.92 17.61 0.45
N PRO A 91 3.86 18.88 0.91
CA PRO A 91 4.13 19.21 2.31
C PRO A 91 3.32 18.39 3.31
N SER A 92 2.04 18.12 3.00
CA SER A 92 1.18 17.29 3.84
C SER A 92 1.67 15.85 3.97
N MET A 93 2.15 15.25 2.87
CA MET A 93 2.69 13.89 2.86
C MET A 93 4.01 13.82 3.64
N LEU A 94 4.93 14.76 3.39
CA LEU A 94 6.22 14.82 4.08
C LEU A 94 6.08 15.00 5.59
N ALA A 95 5.14 15.85 6.01
CA ALA A 95 4.87 16.18 7.41
C ALA A 95 4.17 15.05 8.20
N THR A 96 3.56 14.09 7.51
CA THR A 96 2.76 13.00 8.12
C THR A 96 3.34 11.62 7.88
N ARG A 97 4.59 11.53 7.43
CA ARG A 97 5.29 10.23 7.30
C ARG A 97 5.30 9.50 8.64
N PRO A 98 5.08 8.17 8.64
CA PRO A 98 5.14 7.40 9.88
C PRO A 98 6.55 7.52 10.51
N PRO A 99 6.64 7.56 11.85
CA PRO A 99 7.93 7.57 12.52
C PRO A 99 8.67 6.26 12.26
N VAL A 100 9.97 6.38 12.00
CA VAL A 100 10.90 5.25 11.83
C VAL A 100 11.22 4.63 13.18
#